data_AF-A0A968WGD2-F1
#
_entry.id   AF-A0A968WGD2-F1
#
_cell.length_a   1.000
_cell.length_b   1.000
_cell.length_c   1.000
_cell.angle_alpha   90.00
_cell.angle_beta   90.00
_cell.angle_gamma   90.00
#
_symmetry.space_group_name_H-M   'P 1'
#
loop_
_entity.id
_entity.type
_entity.pdbx_description
1 polymer ?
#
loop_
_entity_poly.entity_id
_entity_poly.type
_entity_poly.pdbx_seq_one_letter_code
_entity_poly.pdbx_strand_id
1 'polypeptide(L)'
;MITGAFGKYLGIPYLFLDPEYLNKVSFTSFFIIGITCAGFAMAFHITCYITDGHRFSFVGTLARPFTKFALNNSLIPLLFMSMYIYEIIGFQINNQYSSNRVLAINLTGLMTGYLLMTLIFFIYFWLTNKDIFKYVVCRIDEKIKQSVQVTRASAMRKLDIARKRQVRVDNYIDFNLRVRRVEEDTFYDKATVVQVFDQNHFNLVVIELFIFALVVVLGIFKDFPAFQLPAAASFIIFLTIFVMMAGAFSYWFGGWSATTALILFLVLNHLVGEDFLPSATKHSALTTSSLPRNIL
;
A
#
# COMPACT_ATOMS: atom_id res chain seq x y z
N MET A 1 4.28 2.48 16.21
CA MET A 1 3.45 1.36 16.73
C MET A 1 4.32 0.28 17.31
N ILE A 2 5.23 -0.31 16.52
CA ILE A 2 6.10 -1.40 16.97
C ILE A 2 7.09 -0.94 18.06
N THR A 3 7.64 0.27 17.95
CA THR A 3 8.57 0.87 18.93
C THR A 3 7.93 1.29 20.26
N GLY A 4 6.62 1.07 20.44
CA GLY A 4 5.91 1.53 21.63
C GLY A 4 5.64 3.04 21.74
N ALA A 5 6.07 3.85 20.76
CA ALA A 5 5.81 5.30 20.75
C ALA A 5 4.32 5.67 20.54
N PHE A 6 3.51 4.75 20.03
CA PHE A 6 2.08 4.93 19.76
C PHE A 6 1.29 3.79 20.38
N GLY A 7 0.22 4.10 21.11
CA GLY A 7 -0.72 3.09 21.60
C GLY A 7 -0.18 2.19 22.73
N LYS A 8 0.88 2.61 23.44
CA LYS A 8 1.51 1.81 24.51
C LYS A 8 0.51 1.40 25.60
N TYR A 9 -0.32 2.34 26.05
CA TYR A 9 -1.34 2.08 27.07
C TYR A 9 -2.52 1.24 26.56
N LEU A 10 -2.69 1.13 25.24
CA LEU A 10 -3.72 0.32 24.59
C LEU A 10 -3.25 -1.10 24.29
N GLY A 11 -2.02 -1.46 24.67
CA GLY A 11 -1.44 -2.77 24.39
C GLY A 11 -1.12 -3.02 22.91
N ILE A 12 -1.28 -2.01 22.04
CA ILE A 12 -1.08 -2.13 20.60
C ILE A 12 0.30 -2.74 20.25
N PRO A 13 1.42 -2.30 20.86
CA PRO A 13 2.73 -2.90 20.55
C PRO A 13 2.77 -4.41 20.79
N TYR A 14 2.08 -4.91 21.83
CA TYR A 14 2.05 -6.34 22.15
C TYR A 14 1.43 -7.17 21.04
N LEU A 15 0.38 -6.65 20.38
CA LEU A 15 -0.27 -7.33 19.26
C LEU A 15 0.69 -7.59 18.09
N PHE A 16 1.68 -6.71 17.90
CA PHE A 16 2.70 -6.84 16.85
C PHE A 16 3.91 -7.65 17.32
N LEU A 17 4.32 -7.49 18.58
CA LEU A 17 5.55 -8.12 19.11
C LEU A 17 5.33 -9.57 19.54
N ASP A 18 4.08 -9.94 19.83
CA ASP A 18 3.65 -11.27 20.23
C ASP A 18 2.29 -11.63 19.57
N PRO A 19 2.26 -11.77 18.23
CA PRO A 19 1.01 -11.99 17.50
C PRO A 19 0.40 -13.35 17.85
N GLU A 20 -0.89 -13.32 18.20
CA GLU A 20 -1.65 -14.50 18.58
C GLU A 20 -2.56 -14.95 17.43
N TYR A 21 -2.51 -16.25 17.10
CA TYR A 21 -3.40 -16.90 16.14
C TYR A 21 -4.06 -18.10 16.81
N LEU A 22 -5.40 -18.15 16.82
CA LEU A 22 -6.17 -19.19 17.51
C LEU A 22 -5.72 -19.42 18.96
N ASN A 23 -5.55 -18.32 19.69
CA ASN A 23 -5.09 -18.27 21.08
C ASN A 23 -3.67 -18.85 21.31
N LYS A 24 -2.82 -18.82 20.28
CA LYS A 24 -1.45 -19.32 20.36
C LYS A 24 -0.47 -18.39 19.64
N VAL A 25 0.65 -18.13 20.30
CA VAL A 25 1.84 -17.54 19.67
C VAL A 25 2.68 -18.68 19.10
N SER A 26 2.83 -18.69 17.77
CA SER A 26 3.50 -19.79 17.07
C SER A 26 4.13 -19.32 15.77
N PHE A 27 4.87 -20.23 15.13
CA PHE A 27 5.35 -20.06 13.76
C PHE A 27 4.26 -19.52 12.83
N THR A 28 3.05 -20.09 12.88
CA THR A 28 1.93 -19.71 12.01
C THR A 28 1.48 -18.27 12.26
N SER A 29 1.45 -17.83 13.51
CA SER A 29 1.05 -16.48 13.90
C SER A 29 2.02 -15.45 13.30
N PHE A 30 3.32 -15.69 13.47
CA PHE A 30 4.37 -14.85 12.86
C PHE A 30 4.43 -14.98 11.34
N PHE A 31 4.14 -16.14 10.77
CA PHE A 31 4.08 -16.37 9.33
C PHE A 31 2.97 -15.55 8.67
N ILE A 32 1.77 -15.49 9.26
CA ILE A 32 0.67 -14.63 8.78
C ILE A 32 1.08 -13.16 8.82
N ILE A 33 1.75 -12.72 9.89
CA ILE A 33 2.31 -11.36 9.97
C ILE A 33 3.34 -11.12 8.87
N GLY A 34 4.21 -12.09 8.57
CA GLY A 34 5.17 -11.99 7.47
C GLY A 34 4.48 -11.77 6.13
N ILE A 35 3.42 -12.55 5.85
CA ILE A 35 2.61 -12.40 4.64
C ILE A 35 1.98 -11.01 4.56
N THR A 36 1.34 -10.54 5.63
CA THR A 36 0.67 -9.23 5.60
C THR A 36 1.65 -8.07 5.52
N CYS A 37 2.81 -8.15 6.18
CA CYS A 37 3.90 -7.18 6.02
C CYS A 37 4.42 -7.11 4.58
N ALA A 38 4.60 -8.25 3.90
CA ALA A 38 4.98 -8.28 2.49
C ALA A 38 3.88 -7.71 1.58
N GLY A 39 2.61 -7.99 1.88
CA GLY A 39 1.46 -7.36 1.23
C GLY A 39 1.45 -5.85 1.36
N PHE A 40 1.68 -5.33 2.57
CA PHE A 40 1.79 -3.90 2.84
C PHE A 40 2.98 -3.27 2.10
N ALA A 41 4.15 -3.89 2.13
CA ALA A 41 5.33 -3.43 1.40
C ALA A 41 5.07 -3.37 -0.12
N MET A 42 4.36 -4.37 -0.67
CA MET A 42 3.98 -4.37 -2.07
C MET A 42 2.98 -3.27 -2.40
N ALA A 43 1.95 -3.05 -1.57
CA ALA A 43 1.01 -1.95 -1.75
C ALA A 43 1.69 -0.58 -1.70
N PHE A 44 2.68 -0.41 -0.83
CA PHE A 44 3.54 0.77 -0.81
C PHE A 44 4.31 0.94 -2.13
N HIS A 45 4.95 -0.12 -2.65
CA HIS A 45 5.64 -0.05 -3.94
C HIS A 45 4.72 0.31 -5.10
N ILE A 46 3.53 -0.31 -5.17
CA ILE A 46 2.51 -0.02 -6.18
C ILE A 46 2.10 1.45 -6.10
N THR A 47 1.73 1.92 -4.91
CA THR A 47 1.27 3.29 -4.67
C THR A 47 2.32 4.33 -5.06
N CYS A 48 3.58 4.13 -4.66
CA CYS A 48 4.69 4.99 -5.04
C CYS A 48 4.94 4.98 -6.55
N TYR A 49 4.85 3.82 -7.21
CA TYR A 49 5.03 3.74 -8.65
C TYR A 49 3.93 4.48 -9.42
N ILE A 50 2.67 4.33 -8.98
CA ILE A 50 1.53 5.03 -9.57
C ILE A 50 1.66 6.55 -9.40
N THR A 51 2.02 7.00 -8.20
CA THR A 51 2.02 8.42 -7.86
C THR A 51 3.27 9.15 -8.38
N ASP A 52 4.45 8.55 -8.21
CA ASP A 52 5.73 9.20 -8.50
C ASP A 52 6.52 8.56 -9.66
N GLY A 53 6.11 7.39 -10.17
CA GLY A 53 6.87 6.65 -11.20
C GLY A 53 7.13 7.47 -12.47
N HIS A 54 6.19 8.34 -12.85
CA HIS A 54 6.31 9.23 -14.01
C HIS A 54 7.47 10.24 -13.92
N ARG A 55 7.95 10.53 -12.70
CA ARG A 55 9.09 11.44 -12.44
C ARG A 55 10.44 10.78 -12.77
N PHE A 56 10.45 9.46 -12.92
CA PHE A 56 11.62 8.65 -13.24
C PHE A 56 11.46 8.03 -14.64
N SER A 57 11.42 8.87 -15.68
CA SER A 57 11.15 8.43 -17.06
C SER A 57 12.09 7.33 -17.56
N PHE A 58 13.36 7.33 -17.12
CA PHE A 58 14.33 6.29 -17.47
C PHE A 58 13.86 4.90 -17.05
N VAL A 59 13.05 4.76 -16.00
CA VAL A 59 12.53 3.46 -15.56
C VAL A 59 11.67 2.83 -16.66
N GLY A 60 10.92 3.64 -17.40
CA GLY A 60 10.07 3.17 -18.50
C GLY A 60 10.84 2.68 -19.73
N THR A 61 12.14 2.96 -19.81
CA THR A 61 13.03 2.46 -20.89
C THR A 61 13.68 1.13 -20.53
N LEU A 62 13.64 0.75 -19.24
CA LEU A 62 14.21 -0.49 -18.74
C LEU A 62 13.25 -1.68 -18.92
N ALA A 63 13.82 -2.87 -19.07
CA ALA A 63 13.05 -4.10 -18.96
C ALA A 63 12.47 -4.25 -17.55
N ARG A 64 11.17 -4.56 -17.45
CA ARG A 64 10.42 -4.77 -16.19
C ARG A 64 10.49 -3.52 -15.28
N PRO A 65 9.89 -2.41 -15.72
CA PRO A 65 9.99 -1.09 -15.08
C PRO A 65 9.53 -1.10 -13.61
N PHE A 66 8.39 -1.72 -13.31
CA PHE A 66 7.88 -1.82 -11.93
C PHE A 66 8.88 -2.47 -10.99
N THR A 67 9.42 -3.63 -11.36
CA THR A 67 10.29 -4.42 -10.48
C THR A 67 11.61 -3.69 -10.22
N LYS A 68 12.13 -2.95 -11.21
CA LYS A 68 13.29 -2.05 -11.03
C LYS A 68 12.99 -0.94 -10.05
N PHE A 69 11.85 -0.29 -10.20
CA PHE A 69 11.43 0.76 -9.30
C PHE A 69 11.25 0.24 -7.87
N ALA A 70 10.54 -0.87 -7.70
CA ALA A 70 10.31 -1.48 -6.39
C ALA A 70 11.62 -1.84 -5.69
N LEU A 71 12.58 -2.45 -6.41
CA LEU A 71 13.90 -2.79 -5.86
C LEU A 71 14.65 -1.55 -5.36
N ASN A 72 14.65 -0.46 -6.14
CA ASN A 72 15.34 0.78 -5.76
C ASN A 72 14.57 1.58 -4.68
N ASN A 73 13.27 1.33 -4.52
CA ASN A 73 12.42 1.91 -3.48
C ASN A 73 12.22 0.99 -2.26
N SER A 74 13.01 -0.09 -2.13
CA SER A 74 12.88 -1.08 -1.04
C SER A 74 13.51 -0.65 0.28
N LEU A 75 14.22 0.49 0.32
CA LEU A 75 14.90 0.94 1.53
C LEU A 75 13.92 1.13 2.71
N ILE A 76 12.76 1.77 2.47
CA ILE A 76 11.76 2.02 3.53
C ILE A 76 11.17 0.69 4.06
N PRO A 77 10.65 -0.23 3.21
CA PRO A 77 10.20 -1.55 3.67
C PRO A 77 11.29 -2.35 4.40
N LEU A 78 12.53 -2.33 3.92
CA LEU A 78 13.65 -3.06 4.53
C LEU A 78 14.01 -2.50 5.90
N LEU A 79 14.05 -1.17 6.06
CA LEU A 79 14.27 -0.53 7.35
C LEU A 79 13.14 -0.85 8.33
N PHE A 80 11.88 -0.80 7.87
CA PHE A 80 10.73 -1.18 8.69
C PHE A 80 10.83 -2.63 9.16
N MET A 81 11.12 -3.58 8.25
CA MET A 81 11.27 -4.99 8.61
C MET A 81 12.42 -5.21 9.58
N SER A 82 13.57 -4.58 9.35
CA SER A 82 14.74 -4.68 10.23
C SER A 82 14.45 -4.15 11.64
N MET A 83 13.80 -2.99 11.74
CA MET A 83 13.33 -2.43 13.01
C MET A 83 12.31 -3.34 13.67
N TYR A 84 11.39 -3.94 12.90
CA TYR A 84 10.39 -4.84 13.46
C TYR A 84 11.01 -6.08 14.10
N ILE A 85 11.97 -6.70 13.43
CA ILE A 85 12.71 -7.85 13.96
C ILE A 85 13.48 -7.46 15.22
N TYR A 86 14.15 -6.29 15.21
CA TYR A 86 14.87 -5.78 16.37
C TYR A 86 13.94 -5.63 17.59
N GLU A 87 12.77 -5.03 17.40
CA GLU A 87 11.78 -4.86 18.47
C GLU A 87 11.20 -6.20 18.95
N ILE A 88 10.95 -7.17 18.05
CA ILE A 88 10.51 -8.52 18.45
C ILE A 88 11.57 -9.19 19.33
N ILE A 89 12.85 -9.13 18.92
CA ILE A 89 13.95 -9.71 19.70
C ILE A 89 14.05 -9.04 21.08
N GLY A 90 14.04 -7.70 21.12
CA GLY A 90 14.08 -6.96 22.38
C GLY A 90 12.91 -7.29 23.29
N PHE A 91 11.70 -7.39 22.75
CA PHE A 91 10.50 -7.74 23.50
C PHE A 91 10.56 -9.15 24.09
N GLN A 92 10.96 -10.14 23.28
CA GLN A 92 10.97 -11.55 23.67
C GLN A 92 12.07 -11.84 24.71
N ILE A 93 13.24 -11.19 24.61
CA ILE A 93 14.31 -11.30 25.62
C ILE A 93 13.89 -10.70 26.96
N ASN A 94 13.27 -9.52 26.94
CA ASN A 94 12.93 -8.79 28.17
C ASN A 94 11.74 -9.38 28.92
N ASN A 95 10.79 -10.02 28.23
CA ASN A 95 9.56 -10.51 28.86
C ASN A 95 9.62 -11.99 29.31
N GLN A 96 10.78 -12.67 29.22
CA GLN A 96 11.02 -14.04 29.73
C GLN A 96 10.07 -15.16 29.22
N TYR A 97 9.14 -14.90 28.31
CA TYR A 97 8.09 -15.86 27.93
C TYR A 97 8.52 -16.95 26.94
N SER A 98 9.70 -16.86 26.31
CA SER A 98 10.06 -17.78 25.23
C SER A 98 11.49 -18.31 25.33
N SER A 99 11.63 -19.64 25.25
CA SER A 99 12.93 -20.30 25.06
C SER A 99 13.57 -19.79 23.76
N ASN A 100 14.91 -19.64 23.72
CA ASN A 100 15.66 -19.20 22.52
C ASN A 100 15.25 -19.96 21.25
N ARG A 101 14.88 -21.24 21.39
CA ARG A 101 14.37 -22.07 20.29
C ARG A 101 13.02 -21.56 19.75
N VAL A 102 12.09 -21.20 20.62
CA VAL A 102 10.76 -20.67 20.24
C VAL A 102 10.91 -19.33 19.54
N LEU A 103 11.78 -18.45 20.05
CA LEU A 103 12.10 -17.18 19.38
C LEU A 103 12.63 -17.42 17.95
N ALA A 104 13.58 -18.34 17.77
CA ALA A 104 14.11 -18.67 16.45
C ALA A 104 13.02 -19.23 15.50
N ILE A 105 12.12 -20.08 16.00
CA ILE A 105 10.98 -20.59 15.22
C ILE A 105 10.02 -19.46 14.82
N ASN A 106 9.73 -18.53 15.73
CA ASN A 106 8.86 -17.40 15.45
C ASN A 106 9.47 -16.44 14.41
N LEU A 107 10.76 -16.11 14.54
CA LEU A 107 11.47 -15.28 13.57
C LEU A 107 11.56 -15.95 12.20
N THR A 108 11.80 -17.27 12.14
CA THR A 108 11.79 -18.00 10.86
C THR A 108 10.39 -18.04 10.25
N GLY A 109 9.32 -18.12 11.05
CA GLY A 109 7.93 -17.95 10.60
C GLY A 109 7.71 -16.61 9.91
N LEU A 110 8.08 -15.52 10.59
CA LEU A 110 7.99 -14.15 10.05
C LEU A 110 8.73 -14.02 8.71
N MET A 111 10.00 -14.44 8.68
CA MET A 111 10.83 -14.34 7.48
C MET A 111 10.31 -15.20 6.33
N THR A 112 9.89 -16.43 6.63
CA THR A 112 9.36 -17.35 5.60
C THR A 112 8.08 -16.80 5.00
N GLY A 113 7.17 -16.28 5.83
CA GLY A 113 5.93 -15.65 5.34
C GLY A 113 6.20 -14.44 4.45
N TYR A 114 7.13 -13.57 4.88
CA TYR A 114 7.51 -12.38 4.12
C TYR A 114 8.16 -12.73 2.77
N LEU A 115 9.14 -13.64 2.79
CA LEU A 115 9.85 -14.09 1.58
C LEU A 115 8.92 -14.81 0.61
N LEU A 116 8.06 -15.72 1.11
CA LEU A 116 7.11 -16.45 0.28
C LEU A 116 6.15 -15.50 -0.43
N MET A 117 5.56 -14.55 0.29
CA MET A 117 4.62 -13.60 -0.30
C MET A 117 5.32 -12.64 -1.28
N THR A 118 6.53 -12.20 -0.96
CA THR A 118 7.36 -11.40 -1.88
C THR A 118 7.67 -12.17 -3.16
N LEU A 119 7.98 -13.47 -3.06
CA LEU A 119 8.22 -14.35 -4.21
C LEU A 119 6.95 -14.50 -5.06
N ILE A 120 5.78 -14.68 -4.45
CA ILE A 120 4.49 -14.77 -5.16
C ILE A 120 4.25 -13.50 -5.98
N PHE A 121 4.43 -12.32 -5.38
CA PHE A 121 4.31 -11.06 -6.12
C PHE A 121 5.37 -10.94 -7.21
N PHE A 122 6.62 -11.30 -6.93
CA PHE A 122 7.68 -11.27 -7.93
C PHE A 122 7.35 -12.17 -9.13
N ILE A 123 6.87 -13.38 -8.90
CA ILE A 123 6.42 -14.31 -9.95
C ILE A 123 5.26 -13.71 -10.73
N TYR A 124 4.25 -13.15 -10.05
CA TYR A 124 3.14 -12.46 -10.72
C TYR A 124 3.64 -11.36 -11.65
N PHE A 125 4.45 -10.42 -11.14
CA PHE A 125 4.99 -9.33 -11.96
C PHE A 125 5.95 -9.82 -13.03
N TRP A 126 6.66 -10.92 -12.79
CA TRP A 126 7.53 -11.51 -13.81
C TRP A 126 6.74 -12.08 -14.99
N LEU A 127 5.59 -12.70 -14.72
CA LEU A 127 4.70 -13.25 -15.74
C LEU A 127 3.92 -12.15 -16.47
N THR A 128 3.37 -11.18 -15.74
CA THR A 128 2.51 -10.12 -16.30
C THR A 128 3.31 -9.02 -17.01
N ASN A 129 4.59 -8.83 -16.66
CA ASN A 129 5.49 -7.87 -17.33
C ASN A 129 6.29 -8.50 -18.50
N LYS A 130 5.83 -9.60 -19.09
CA LYS A 130 6.46 -10.14 -20.31
C LYS A 130 6.17 -9.24 -21.52
N ASP A 131 7.25 -8.92 -22.24
CA ASP A 131 7.25 -8.42 -23.62
C ASP A 131 6.68 -7.02 -23.91
N ILE A 132 7.08 -6.04 -23.10
CA ILE A 132 6.94 -4.62 -23.45
C ILE A 132 7.60 -4.32 -24.81
N PHE A 133 8.80 -4.84 -25.08
CA PHE A 133 9.51 -4.58 -26.34
C PHE A 133 8.97 -5.37 -27.54
N LYS A 134 8.56 -6.63 -27.35
CA LYS A 134 8.07 -7.46 -28.47
C LYS A 134 6.70 -6.99 -28.98
N TYR A 135 5.85 -6.48 -28.09
CA TYR A 135 4.52 -5.98 -28.45
C TYR A 135 4.54 -4.54 -28.99
N VAL A 136 5.42 -3.67 -28.46
CA VAL A 136 5.58 -2.28 -28.94
C VAL A 136 6.13 -2.25 -30.36
N VAL A 137 7.14 -3.05 -30.69
CA VAL A 137 7.70 -3.09 -32.06
C VAL A 137 6.67 -3.63 -33.06
N CYS A 138 5.90 -4.67 -32.72
CA CYS A 138 4.86 -5.21 -33.61
C CYS A 138 3.65 -4.25 -33.80
N ARG A 139 3.24 -3.52 -32.76
CA ARG A 139 2.11 -2.57 -32.86
C ARG A 139 2.49 -1.24 -33.49
N ILE A 140 3.76 -0.84 -33.46
CA ILE A 140 4.23 0.33 -34.20
C ILE A 140 4.11 0.08 -35.70
N ASP A 141 4.48 -1.10 -36.19
CA ASP A 141 4.33 -1.46 -37.61
C ASP A 141 2.86 -1.55 -38.07
N GLU A 142 1.95 -2.05 -37.22
CA GLU A 142 0.51 -2.09 -37.54
C GLU A 142 -0.20 -0.73 -37.38
N LYS A 143 0.08 0.05 -36.32
CA LYS A 143 -0.60 1.33 -36.08
C LYS A 143 -0.10 2.48 -36.93
N ILE A 144 1.16 2.49 -37.36
CA ILE A 144 1.65 3.45 -38.36
C ILE A 144 0.92 3.24 -39.70
N LYS A 145 0.44 2.02 -39.96
CA LYS A 145 -0.39 1.70 -41.14
C LYS A 145 -1.88 2.03 -41.00
N GLN A 146 -2.44 2.26 -39.81
CA GLN A 146 -3.91 2.26 -39.64
C GLN A 146 -4.59 3.36 -38.82
N SER A 147 -3.93 4.26 -38.08
CA SER A 147 -4.71 5.29 -37.37
C SER A 147 -4.01 6.62 -37.18
N VAL A 148 -4.28 7.51 -38.13
CA VAL A 148 -4.39 8.96 -37.95
C VAL A 148 -5.40 9.28 -36.84
N GLN A 149 -5.07 10.26 -35.99
CA GLN A 149 -5.93 10.90 -34.98
C GLN A 149 -6.36 10.09 -33.74
N VAL A 150 -5.39 9.70 -32.90
CA VAL A 150 -5.63 9.72 -31.45
C VAL A 150 -5.21 11.11 -30.94
N THR A 151 -6.08 11.76 -30.19
CA THR A 151 -6.01 13.16 -29.73
C THR A 151 -4.64 13.54 -29.17
N ARG A 152 -3.78 14.08 -30.06
CA ARG A 152 -2.41 14.55 -29.74
C ARG A 152 -2.36 15.46 -28.52
N ALA A 153 -3.44 16.20 -28.23
CA ALA A 153 -3.52 17.12 -27.10
C ALA A 153 -3.46 16.45 -25.71
N SER A 154 -4.11 15.28 -25.51
CA SER A 154 -4.13 14.60 -24.20
C SER A 154 -2.80 13.90 -23.90
N ALA A 155 -2.25 13.23 -24.92
CA ALA A 155 -0.92 12.63 -24.86
C ALA A 155 0.17 13.69 -24.67
N MET A 156 0.12 14.81 -25.41
CA MET A 156 1.06 15.93 -25.26
C MET A 156 0.97 16.62 -23.89
N ARG A 157 -0.21 16.74 -23.28
CA ARG A 157 -0.37 17.34 -21.95
C ARG A 157 0.24 16.45 -20.84
N LYS A 158 0.05 15.13 -20.92
CA LYS A 158 0.76 14.17 -20.06
C LYS A 158 2.29 14.23 -20.27
N LEU A 159 2.72 14.41 -21.52
CA LEU A 159 4.12 14.57 -21.93
C LEU A 159 4.79 15.83 -21.34
N ASP A 160 4.08 16.95 -21.30
CA ASP A 160 4.61 18.23 -20.81
C ASP A 160 4.65 18.29 -19.26
N ILE A 161 3.69 17.63 -18.60
CA ILE A 161 3.70 17.39 -17.14
C ILE A 161 4.86 16.49 -16.75
N ALA A 162 5.12 15.42 -17.51
CA ALA A 162 6.30 14.58 -17.31
C ALA A 162 7.59 15.41 -17.45
N ARG A 163 7.69 16.31 -18.44
CA ARG A 163 8.88 17.15 -18.68
C ARG A 163 9.21 18.10 -17.52
N LYS A 164 8.22 18.68 -16.83
CA LYS A 164 8.43 19.70 -15.78
C LYS A 164 8.82 19.14 -14.40
N ARG A 165 8.74 17.83 -14.17
CA ARG A 165 8.97 17.20 -12.84
C ARG A 165 9.94 16.01 -12.85
N GLN A 166 10.76 15.87 -13.89
CA GLN A 166 11.76 14.79 -13.93
C GLN A 166 12.79 14.95 -12.81
N VAL A 167 13.06 13.86 -12.10
CA VAL A 167 14.13 13.78 -11.12
C VAL A 167 15.35 13.18 -11.82
N ARG A 168 16.49 13.88 -11.77
CA ARG A 168 17.74 13.34 -12.27
C ARG A 168 18.19 12.19 -11.35
N VAL A 169 18.45 11.02 -11.95
CA VAL A 169 18.99 9.86 -11.26
C VAL A 169 20.18 9.37 -12.08
N ASP A 170 21.35 9.31 -11.45
CA ASP A 170 22.58 8.92 -12.16
C ASP A 170 22.81 7.40 -12.13
N ASN A 171 22.38 6.73 -11.05
CA ASN A 171 22.62 5.31 -10.82
C ASN A 171 21.37 4.59 -10.33
N TYR A 172 21.20 3.33 -10.72
CA TYR A 172 20.14 2.45 -10.24
C TYR A 172 20.67 1.02 -10.01
N ILE A 173 19.99 0.26 -9.17
CA ILE A 173 20.30 -1.15 -8.89
C ILE A 173 19.53 -2.05 -9.86
N ASP A 174 20.26 -2.93 -10.54
CA ASP A 174 19.75 -3.93 -11.47
C ASP A 174 19.37 -5.25 -10.75
N PHE A 175 18.76 -6.23 -11.46
CA PHE A 175 18.26 -7.49 -10.85
C PHE A 175 19.39 -8.33 -10.27
N ASN A 176 20.59 -8.20 -10.82
CA ASN A 176 21.79 -8.87 -10.34
C ASN A 176 22.44 -8.12 -9.15
N LEU A 177 21.71 -7.19 -8.51
CA LEU A 177 22.19 -6.32 -7.43
C LEU A 177 23.45 -5.51 -7.79
N ARG A 178 23.65 -5.25 -9.08
CA ARG A 178 24.73 -4.40 -9.59
C ARG A 178 24.24 -2.98 -9.78
N VAL A 179 25.07 -2.02 -9.39
CA VAL A 179 24.84 -0.61 -9.68
C VAL A 179 25.12 -0.38 -11.17
N ARG A 180 24.14 0.18 -11.89
CA ARG A 180 24.26 0.59 -13.29
C ARG A 180 23.99 2.08 -13.42
N ARG A 181 24.66 2.71 -14.38
CA ARG A 181 24.45 4.12 -14.71
C ARG A 181 23.22 4.25 -15.62
N VAL A 182 22.48 5.35 -15.48
CA VAL A 182 21.40 5.71 -16.41
C VAL A 182 22.03 6.21 -17.71
N GLU A 183 21.64 5.62 -18.84
CA GLU A 183 22.06 6.07 -20.17
C GLU A 183 21.32 7.36 -20.54
N GLU A 184 22.04 8.49 -20.62
CA GLU A 184 21.47 9.82 -20.85
C GLU A 184 21.04 10.06 -22.32
N ASP A 185 21.52 9.24 -23.27
CA ASP A 185 21.54 9.57 -24.71
C ASP A 185 20.47 8.90 -25.59
N THR A 186 19.53 8.16 -25.01
CA THR A 186 18.51 7.51 -25.82
C THR A 186 17.31 8.43 -26.01
N PHE A 187 17.23 9.02 -27.21
CA PHE A 187 16.07 9.71 -27.79
C PHE A 187 14.89 8.74 -27.92
N TYR A 188 14.34 8.26 -26.80
CA TYR A 188 13.17 7.41 -26.81
C TYR A 188 11.94 8.24 -27.21
N ASP A 189 11.17 7.72 -28.17
CA ASP A 189 9.88 8.30 -28.50
C ASP A 189 9.02 8.31 -27.23
N LYS A 190 8.68 9.52 -26.78
CA LYS A 190 7.98 9.74 -25.52
C LYS A 190 6.59 9.11 -25.55
N ALA A 191 6.01 8.94 -26.74
CA ALA A 191 4.78 8.18 -26.92
C ALA A 191 4.95 6.72 -26.49
N THR A 192 6.10 6.10 -26.81
CA THR A 192 6.44 4.74 -26.43
C THR A 192 6.63 4.62 -24.92
N VAL A 193 7.39 5.53 -24.29
CA VAL A 193 7.60 5.52 -22.84
C VAL A 193 6.26 5.63 -22.07
N VAL A 194 5.38 6.53 -22.51
CA VAL A 194 4.04 6.69 -21.91
C VAL A 194 3.20 5.42 -22.06
N GLN A 195 3.24 4.75 -23.21
CA GLN A 195 2.53 3.48 -23.40
C GLN A 195 3.03 2.37 -22.48
N VAL A 196 4.34 2.30 -22.22
CA VAL A 196 4.92 1.35 -21.26
C VAL A 196 4.39 1.61 -19.85
N PHE A 197 4.36 2.87 -19.42
CA PHE A 197 3.81 3.25 -18.12
C PHE A 197 2.31 2.95 -18.01
N ASP A 198 1.51 3.28 -19.02
CA ASP A 198 0.07 3.02 -19.02
C ASP A 198 -0.25 1.50 -18.95
N GLN A 199 0.50 0.67 -19.68
CA GLN A 199 0.33 -0.79 -19.62
C GLN A 199 0.73 -1.36 -18.26
N ASN A 200 1.87 -0.92 -17.73
CA ASN A 200 2.32 -1.37 -16.42
C ASN A 200 1.38 -0.86 -15.31
N HIS A 201 0.81 0.34 -15.47
CA HIS A 201 -0.22 0.86 -14.58
C HIS A 201 -1.48 -0.01 -14.60
N PHE A 202 -1.93 -0.48 -15.77
CA PHE A 202 -3.04 -1.43 -15.85
C PHE A 202 -2.76 -2.72 -15.07
N ASN A 203 -1.56 -3.31 -15.23
CA ASN A 203 -1.16 -4.50 -14.46
C ASN A 203 -1.20 -4.27 -12.94
N LEU A 204 -0.86 -3.06 -12.50
CA LEU A 204 -0.89 -2.64 -11.10
C LEU A 204 -2.34 -2.49 -10.58
N VAL A 205 -3.23 -1.91 -11.37
CA VAL A 205 -4.66 -1.81 -11.02
C VAL A 205 -5.29 -3.21 -10.93
N VAL A 206 -4.94 -4.13 -11.82
CA VAL A 206 -5.46 -5.51 -11.79
C VAL A 206 -5.05 -6.25 -10.50
N ILE A 207 -3.78 -6.14 -10.08
CA ILE A 207 -3.34 -6.80 -8.83
C ILE A 207 -3.94 -6.12 -7.61
N GLU A 208 -4.14 -4.80 -7.64
CA GLU A 208 -4.80 -4.06 -6.56
C GLU A 208 -6.25 -4.51 -6.37
N LEU A 209 -7.01 -4.64 -7.46
CA LEU A 209 -8.37 -5.19 -7.44
C LEU A 209 -8.39 -6.65 -6.95
N PHE A 210 -7.40 -7.46 -7.33
CA PHE A 210 -7.28 -8.84 -6.86
C PHE A 210 -6.98 -8.91 -5.36
N ILE A 211 -6.05 -8.10 -4.85
CA ILE A 211 -5.75 -8.01 -3.41
C ILE A 211 -6.99 -7.55 -2.65
N PHE A 212 -7.71 -6.53 -3.15
CA PHE A 212 -8.95 -6.06 -2.54
C PHE A 212 -10.00 -7.18 -2.47
N ALA A 213 -10.20 -7.93 -3.56
CA ALA A 213 -11.12 -9.07 -3.59
C ALA A 213 -10.71 -10.16 -2.58
N LEU A 214 -9.41 -10.48 -2.46
CA LEU A 214 -8.92 -11.42 -1.47
C LEU A 214 -9.22 -10.96 -0.04
N VAL A 215 -9.02 -9.69 0.27
CA VAL A 215 -9.33 -9.15 1.60
C VAL A 215 -10.83 -9.24 1.90
N VAL A 216 -11.69 -8.93 0.94
CA VAL A 216 -13.14 -9.09 1.08
C VAL A 216 -13.51 -10.55 1.34
N VAL A 217 -12.93 -11.49 0.59
CA VAL A 217 -13.12 -12.94 0.81
C VAL A 217 -12.68 -13.33 2.22
N LEU A 218 -11.48 -12.95 2.65
CA LEU A 218 -10.99 -13.23 4.02
C LEU A 218 -11.95 -12.68 5.08
N GLY A 219 -12.49 -11.48 4.86
CA GLY A 219 -13.47 -10.85 5.76
C GLY A 219 -14.81 -11.58 5.82
N ILE A 220 -15.34 -12.05 4.68
CA ILE A 220 -16.60 -12.82 4.60
C ILE A 220 -16.46 -14.15 5.34
N PHE A 221 -15.32 -14.83 5.18
CA PHE A 221 -15.10 -16.15 5.78
C PHE A 221 -14.50 -16.12 7.19
N LYS A 222 -14.45 -14.95 7.86
CA LYS A 222 -13.80 -14.78 9.18
C LYS A 222 -14.31 -15.71 10.29
N ASP A 223 -15.52 -16.24 10.15
CA ASP A 223 -16.13 -17.12 11.15
C ASP A 223 -15.48 -18.52 11.14
N PHE A 224 -14.80 -18.90 10.06
CA PHE A 224 -14.00 -20.12 9.98
C PHE A 224 -12.62 -19.90 10.64
N PRO A 225 -12.15 -20.81 11.52
CA PRO A 225 -10.86 -20.66 12.21
C PRO A 225 -9.65 -20.43 11.29
N ALA A 226 -9.67 -21.03 10.09
CA ALA A 226 -8.61 -20.85 9.08
C ALA A 226 -8.49 -19.42 8.54
N PHE A 227 -9.57 -18.63 8.62
CA PHE A 227 -9.67 -17.26 8.10
C PHE A 227 -9.64 -16.21 9.21
N GLN A 228 -9.58 -16.63 10.47
CA GLN A 228 -9.28 -15.71 11.57
C GLN A 228 -7.84 -15.19 11.39
N LEU A 229 -7.61 -13.93 11.70
CA LEU A 229 -6.29 -13.31 11.55
C LEU A 229 -5.81 -12.81 12.91
N PRO A 230 -4.49 -12.85 13.18
CA PRO A 230 -3.94 -12.10 14.29
C PRO A 230 -4.40 -10.64 14.25
N ALA A 231 -4.64 -10.04 15.41
CA ALA A 231 -5.14 -8.66 15.49
C ALA A 231 -4.19 -7.67 14.76
N ALA A 232 -2.87 -7.84 14.91
CA ALA A 232 -1.89 -7.05 14.18
C ALA A 232 -1.96 -7.26 12.65
N ALA A 233 -2.23 -8.47 12.18
CA ALA A 233 -2.39 -8.75 10.75
C ALA A 233 -3.60 -8.01 10.16
N SER A 234 -4.71 -8.00 10.89
CA SER A 234 -5.92 -7.24 10.50
C SER A 234 -5.64 -5.74 10.43
N PHE A 235 -4.89 -5.21 11.38
CA PHE A 235 -4.48 -3.82 11.37
C PHE A 235 -3.55 -3.49 10.19
N ILE A 236 -2.59 -4.36 9.87
CA ILE A 236 -1.72 -4.19 8.70
C ILE A 236 -2.55 -4.18 7.41
N ILE A 237 -3.51 -5.10 7.26
CA ILE A 237 -4.42 -5.12 6.11
C ILE A 237 -5.22 -3.81 6.01
N PHE A 238 -5.72 -3.31 7.13
CA PHE A 238 -6.40 -2.00 7.16
C PHE A 238 -5.49 -0.87 6.67
N LEU A 239 -4.24 -0.82 7.14
CA LEU A 239 -3.26 0.15 6.62
C LEU A 239 -2.97 -0.06 5.14
N THR A 240 -2.88 -1.31 4.66
CA THR A 240 -2.68 -1.63 3.25
C THR A 240 -3.81 -1.04 2.40
N ILE A 241 -5.07 -1.24 2.79
CA ILE A 241 -6.23 -0.66 2.10
C ILE A 241 -6.15 0.87 2.11
N PHE A 242 -5.81 1.46 3.26
CA PHE A 242 -5.69 2.90 3.40
C PHE A 242 -4.63 3.49 2.46
N VAL A 243 -3.44 2.86 2.38
CA VAL A 243 -2.36 3.28 1.47
C VAL A 243 -2.79 3.15 0.01
N MET A 244 -3.40 2.05 -0.37
CA MET A 244 -3.91 1.83 -1.74
C MET A 244 -4.97 2.87 -2.11
N MET A 245 -5.93 3.11 -1.22
CA MET A 245 -6.97 4.14 -1.42
C MET A 245 -6.38 5.55 -1.51
N ALA A 246 -5.39 5.89 -0.67
CA ALA A 246 -4.69 7.17 -0.74
C ALA A 246 -3.92 7.32 -2.06
N GLY A 247 -3.34 6.22 -2.57
CA GLY A 247 -2.71 6.14 -3.89
C GLY A 247 -3.70 6.40 -5.03
N ALA A 248 -4.83 5.69 -5.03
CA ALA A 248 -5.90 5.88 -6.01
C ALA A 248 -6.48 7.30 -5.98
N PHE A 249 -6.71 7.85 -4.78
CA PHE A 249 -7.17 9.22 -4.60
C PHE A 249 -6.15 10.25 -5.14
N SER A 250 -4.88 10.07 -4.80
CA SER A 250 -3.79 10.93 -5.30
C SER A 250 -3.66 10.84 -6.82
N TYR A 251 -3.89 9.67 -7.40
CA TYR A 251 -3.89 9.46 -8.84
C TYR A 251 -5.06 10.18 -9.54
N TRP A 252 -6.28 10.06 -9.02
CA TRP A 252 -7.47 10.69 -9.63
C TRP A 252 -7.47 12.22 -9.52
N PHE A 253 -7.07 12.77 -8.37
CA PHE A 253 -7.14 14.21 -8.13
C PHE A 253 -5.80 14.93 -8.38
N GLY A 254 -4.70 14.20 -8.57
CA GLY A 254 -3.39 14.73 -8.91
C GLY A 254 -2.92 15.79 -7.90
N GLY A 255 -2.49 16.95 -8.43
CA GLY A 255 -2.06 18.09 -7.60
C GLY A 255 -3.17 18.75 -6.76
N TRP A 256 -4.44 18.44 -7.04
CA TRP A 256 -5.61 18.95 -6.29
C TRP A 256 -6.11 17.97 -5.24
N SER A 257 -5.39 16.87 -5.01
CA SER A 257 -5.73 15.87 -3.98
C SER A 257 -5.95 16.51 -2.61
N ALA A 258 -5.01 17.35 -2.14
CA ALA A 258 -5.14 18.04 -0.85
C ALA A 258 -6.40 18.92 -0.76
N THR A 259 -6.70 19.68 -1.82
CA THR A 259 -7.89 20.54 -1.88
C THR A 259 -9.17 19.70 -1.89
N THR A 260 -9.19 18.61 -2.64
CA THR A 260 -10.35 17.71 -2.71
C THR A 260 -10.59 17.02 -1.36
N ALA A 261 -9.52 16.58 -0.69
CA ALA A 261 -9.61 15.99 0.65
C ALA A 261 -10.16 16.99 1.66
N LEU A 262 -9.75 18.26 1.59
CA LEU A 262 -10.28 19.33 2.43
C LEU A 262 -11.78 19.56 2.16
N ILE A 263 -12.20 19.64 0.90
CA ILE A 263 -13.62 19.80 0.54
C ILE A 263 -14.44 18.62 1.05
N LEU A 264 -13.97 17.39 0.82
CA LEU A 264 -14.64 16.18 1.30
C LEU A 264 -14.77 16.19 2.83
N PHE A 265 -13.70 16.57 3.54
CA PHE A 265 -13.71 16.70 4.99
C PHE A 265 -14.73 17.74 5.47
N LEU A 266 -14.81 18.90 4.82
CA LEU A 266 -15.78 19.94 5.16
C LEU A 266 -17.22 19.50 4.88
N VAL A 267 -17.47 18.82 3.75
CA VAL A 267 -18.79 18.27 3.41
C VAL A 267 -19.20 17.19 4.41
N LEU A 268 -18.31 16.26 4.73
CA LEU A 268 -18.58 15.22 5.74
C LEU A 268 -18.84 15.84 7.11
N ASN A 269 -18.05 16.82 7.52
CA ASN A 269 -18.26 17.54 8.78
C ASN A 269 -19.61 18.26 8.79
N HIS A 270 -20.00 18.90 7.69
CA HIS A 270 -21.31 19.53 7.56
C HIS A 270 -22.45 18.52 7.67
N LEU A 271 -22.40 17.42 6.91
CA LEU A 271 -23.42 16.36 6.94
C LEU A 271 -23.53 15.71 8.33
N VAL A 272 -22.40 15.39 8.97
CA VAL A 272 -22.38 14.83 10.33
C VAL A 272 -22.83 15.86 11.37
N GLY A 273 -22.51 17.14 11.15
CA GLY A 273 -22.91 18.24 12.03
C GLY A 273 -24.41 18.53 12.01
N GLU A 274 -25.09 18.32 10.87
CA GLU A 274 -26.54 18.50 10.76
C GLU A 274 -27.34 17.33 11.39
N ASP A 275 -26.77 16.12 11.42
CA ASP A 275 -27.48 14.92 11.90
C ASP A 275 -27.32 14.62 13.41
N PHE A 276 -26.50 15.35 14.17
CA PHE A 276 -26.15 14.97 15.57
C PHE A 276 -26.37 16.03 16.68
N LEU A 277 -26.99 17.17 16.40
CA LEU A 277 -27.50 18.06 17.46
C LEU A 277 -29.03 18.00 17.54
N PRO A 278 -29.64 16.96 18.13
CA PRO A 278 -30.93 17.17 18.76
C PRO A 278 -30.70 18.22 19.84
N SER A 279 -31.46 19.31 19.77
CA SER A 279 -31.55 20.34 20.79
C SER A 279 -32.13 19.76 22.09
N ALA A 280 -31.39 18.86 22.75
CA ALA A 280 -31.77 18.14 23.96
C ALA A 280 -31.58 18.98 25.24
N THR A 281 -31.36 20.29 25.12
CA THR A 281 -31.25 21.21 26.26
C THR A 281 -32.39 22.21 26.36
N LYS A 282 -33.42 22.15 25.49
CA LYS A 282 -34.58 23.07 25.57
C LYS A 282 -35.87 22.48 26.15
N HIS A 283 -35.98 21.16 26.32
CA HIS A 283 -37.21 20.55 26.86
C HIS A 283 -37.17 20.14 28.34
N SER A 284 -36.00 20.17 29.01
CA SER A 284 -35.91 19.79 30.43
C SER A 284 -36.13 20.95 31.42
N ALA A 285 -36.23 22.20 30.93
CA ALA A 285 -36.36 23.38 31.80
C ALA A 285 -37.81 23.84 32.06
N LEU A 286 -38.82 23.20 31.44
CA LEU A 286 -40.22 23.63 31.56
C LEU A 286 -41.12 22.67 32.36
N THR A 287 -40.58 21.57 32.90
CA THR A 287 -41.40 20.53 33.57
C THR A 287 -41.14 20.40 35.07
N THR A 288 -40.36 21.29 35.70
CA THR A 288 -40.09 21.27 37.15
C THR A 288 -40.87 22.32 37.96
N SER A 289 -41.81 23.06 37.35
CA SER A 289 -42.57 24.11 38.04
C SER A 289 -43.99 23.73 38.49
N SER A 290 -44.42 22.47 38.41
CA SER A 290 -45.76 22.07 38.85
C SER A 290 -45.82 20.72 39.56
N LEU A 291 -45.45 20.71 40.84
CA LEU A 291 -45.98 19.72 41.78
C LEU A 291 -46.58 20.47 42.98
N PRO A 292 -47.88 20.27 43.30
CA PRO A 292 -48.51 20.94 44.41
C PRO A 292 -48.04 20.30 45.72
N ARG A 293 -47.66 21.18 46.64
CA ARG A 293 -47.53 20.92 48.07
C ARG A 293 -48.94 20.60 48.60
N ASN A 294 -49.20 19.36 49.07
CA ASN A 294 -50.01 19.08 50.29
C ASN A 294 -50.58 17.65 50.46
N ILE A 295 -50.46 17.19 51.71
CA ILE A 295 -51.41 16.44 52.56
C ILE A 295 -51.27 14.90 52.70
N LEU A 296 -50.99 14.55 53.98
CA LEU A 296 -51.12 13.31 54.77
C LEU A 296 -50.13 12.16 54.56
#